data_AF-A0A7X8DLE8-F1
#
_entry.id   AF-A0A7X8DLE8-F1
#
_cell.length_a   1.000
_cell.length_b   1.000
_cell.length_c   1.000
_cell.angle_alpha   90.00
_cell.angle_beta   90.00
_cell.angle_gamma   90.00
#
_symmetry.space_group_name_H-M   'P 1'
#
loop_
_entity.id
_entity.type
_entity.pdbx_description
1 polymer ?
#
loop_
_entity_poly.entity_id
_entity_poly.type
_entity_poly.pdbx_seq_one_letter_code
_entity_poly.pdbx_strand_id
1 'polypeptide(L)'
;MIWKIIDGPQFGTIVGKIIEPFIWAAIIAFFLNALLNALEKYFKFKHWFNILIVYLVFYGTIVLILTIVTPRLVDNMKNLAREIPHYAKQTQNWLSQTPIYMDQADRYGIFGYIRVSIDELFFQLNESIGPLINRAVNQLISLTSNFINFILGSIISIYILKDKKYFANNLNRLTYAMFPERMADSIKGVVGEIRKTFSNFLVGKLLDSLIIG
;
A
#
# COMPACT_ATOMS: atom_id res chain seq x y z
N MET A 1 -3.70 39.36 -2.67
CA MET A 1 -3.69 38.10 -3.47
C MET A 1 -3.79 36.85 -2.60
N ILE A 2 -3.12 36.80 -1.44
CA ILE A 2 -3.11 35.65 -0.50
C ILE A 2 -4.50 35.39 0.14
N TRP A 3 -5.26 36.45 0.45
CA TRP A 3 -6.60 36.33 1.06
C TRP A 3 -7.66 35.66 0.17
N LYS A 4 -7.59 35.82 -1.16
CA LYS A 4 -8.52 35.16 -2.10
C LYS A 4 -8.34 33.64 -2.20
N ILE A 5 -7.18 33.14 -1.80
CA ILE A 5 -6.88 31.70 -1.81
C ILE A 5 -7.45 31.04 -0.55
N ILE A 6 -7.60 31.77 0.56
CA ILE A 6 -8.08 31.26 1.86
C ILE A 6 -9.60 31.02 1.83
N ASP A 7 -10.36 31.87 1.14
CA ASP A 7 -11.84 31.79 1.09
C ASP A 7 -12.39 30.95 -0.07
N GLY A 8 -11.52 30.39 -0.91
CA GLY A 8 -11.93 29.55 -2.04
C GLY A 8 -12.10 28.08 -1.66
N PRO A 9 -13.03 27.33 -2.29
CA PRO A 9 -13.14 25.87 -2.12
C PRO A 9 -11.87 25.09 -2.55
N GLN A 10 -10.87 25.78 -3.11
CA GLN A 10 -9.58 25.25 -3.50
C GLN A 10 -8.49 25.34 -2.40
N PHE A 11 -8.73 26.10 -1.32
CA PHE A 11 -7.76 26.26 -0.22
C PHE A 11 -7.37 24.91 0.39
N GLY A 12 -8.37 24.11 0.76
CA GLY A 12 -8.17 22.80 1.37
C GLY A 12 -7.38 21.86 0.47
N THR A 13 -7.63 21.91 -0.83
CA THR A 13 -6.92 21.07 -1.83
C THR A 13 -5.45 21.48 -1.98
N ILE A 14 -5.15 22.78 -1.93
CA ILE A 14 -3.77 23.30 -2.01
C ILE A 14 -2.99 22.96 -0.73
N VAL A 15 -3.60 23.20 0.44
CA VAL A 15 -2.99 22.87 1.73
C VAL A 15 -2.74 21.37 1.85
N GLY A 16 -3.70 20.53 1.45
CA GLY A 16 -3.55 19.08 1.42
C GLY A 16 -2.34 18.62 0.59
N LYS A 17 -2.19 19.18 -0.62
CA LYS A 17 -1.04 18.86 -1.50
C LYS A 17 0.31 19.26 -0.91
N ILE A 18 0.38 20.36 -0.15
CA ILE A 18 1.62 20.81 0.49
C ILE A 18 1.97 19.92 1.70
N ILE A 19 0.98 19.45 2.45
CA ILE A 19 1.17 18.63 3.65
C ILE A 19 1.49 17.16 3.29
N GLU A 20 1.00 16.66 2.15
CA GLU A 20 1.19 15.28 1.71
C GLU A 20 2.64 14.76 1.80
N PRO A 21 3.68 15.45 1.27
CA PRO A 21 5.06 14.98 1.40
C PRO A 21 5.56 14.94 2.86
N PHE A 22 5.04 15.78 3.76
CA PHE A 22 5.41 15.74 5.18
C PHE A 22 4.80 14.52 5.88
N ILE A 23 3.59 14.11 5.49
CA ILE A 23 2.99 12.86 5.99
C ILE A 23 3.84 11.67 5.54
N TRP A 24 4.21 11.62 4.26
CA TRP A 24 5.14 10.61 3.76
C TRP A 24 6.47 10.61 4.53
N ALA A 25 7.04 11.79 4.78
CA ALA A 25 8.27 11.92 5.56
C ALA A 25 8.13 11.35 6.97
N ALA A 26 7.01 11.62 7.66
CA ALA A 26 6.77 11.11 9.00
C ALA A 26 6.64 9.58 9.02
N ILE A 27 5.92 8.99 8.06
CA ILE A 27 5.76 7.54 7.92
C ILE A 27 7.11 6.86 7.65
N ILE A 28 7.85 7.38 6.65
CA ILE A 28 9.14 6.84 6.26
C ILE A 28 10.15 6.99 7.40
N ALA A 29 10.18 8.15 8.07
CA ALA A 29 11.05 8.39 9.20
C ALA A 29 10.75 7.46 10.38
N PHE A 30 9.46 7.21 10.67
CA PHE A 30 9.07 6.28 11.72
C PHE A 30 9.57 4.85 11.43
N PHE A 31 9.40 4.38 10.19
CA PHE A 31 9.84 3.05 9.77
C PHE A 31 11.37 2.92 9.78
N LEU A 32 12.07 3.88 9.16
CA LEU A 32 13.53 3.88 9.11
C LEU A 32 14.17 4.08 10.47
N ASN A 33 13.54 4.81 11.40
CA ASN A 33 14.05 4.96 12.76
C ASN A 33 14.02 3.62 13.53
N ALA A 34 13.02 2.76 13.30
CA ALA A 34 13.00 1.42 13.88
C ALA A 34 14.18 0.58 13.36
N LEU A 35 14.43 0.60 12.04
CA LEU A 35 15.58 -0.06 11.40
C LEU A 35 16.91 0.52 11.90
N LEU A 36 17.01 1.84 12.04
CA LEU A 36 18.20 2.52 12.53
C LEU A 36 18.54 2.13 13.96
N ASN A 37 17.55 2.11 14.86
CA ASN A 37 17.78 1.71 16.25
C ASN A 37 18.16 0.22 16.36
N ALA A 38 17.59 -0.63 15.49
CA ALA A 38 18.02 -2.02 15.37
C ALA A 38 19.49 -2.10 14.95
N LEU A 39 19.86 -1.40 13.88
CA LEU A 39 21.22 -1.40 13.36
C LEU A 39 22.21 -0.83 14.38
N GLU A 40 21.89 0.28 15.05
CA GLU A 40 22.71 0.88 16.12
C GLU A 40 22.92 -0.05 17.31
N LYS A 41 21.94 -0.91 17.62
CA LYS A 41 22.03 -1.88 18.72
C LYS A 41 23.02 -3.00 18.41
N TYR A 42 23.07 -3.46 17.15
CA TYR A 42 23.97 -4.56 16.73
C TYR A 42 25.33 -4.05 16.23
N PHE A 43 25.39 -2.90 15.57
CA PHE A 43 26.58 -2.32 14.97
C PHE A 43 26.95 -0.99 15.63
N LYS A 44 28.13 -0.93 16.25
CA LYS A 44 28.67 0.25 16.94
C LYS A 44 29.35 1.25 15.99
N PHE A 45 28.78 1.51 14.81
CA PHE A 45 29.29 2.54 13.91
C PHE A 45 28.85 3.96 14.34
N LYS A 46 29.51 4.99 13.80
CA LYS A 46 29.08 6.38 13.98
C LYS A 46 27.67 6.56 13.39
N HIS A 47 26.83 7.35 14.07
CA HIS A 47 25.41 7.56 13.71
C HIS A 47 25.16 7.83 12.21
N TRP A 48 25.97 8.69 11.58
CA TRP A 48 25.84 9.00 10.15
C TRP A 48 26.05 7.80 9.22
N PHE A 49 26.96 6.88 9.56
CA PHE A 49 27.16 5.66 8.78
C PHE A 49 25.97 4.71 8.88
N ASN A 50 25.36 4.60 10.07
CA ASN A 50 24.16 3.78 10.24
C ASN A 50 22.98 4.34 9.43
N ILE A 51 22.81 5.67 9.39
CA ILE A 51 21.82 6.31 8.52
C ILE A 51 22.08 5.93 7.05
N LEU A 52 23.33 6.07 6.59
CA LEU A 52 23.69 5.76 5.20
C LEU A 52 23.37 4.30 4.83
N ILE A 53 23.72 3.34 5.69
CA ILE A 53 23.44 1.91 5.48
C ILE A 53 21.94 1.64 5.42
N VAL A 54 21.16 2.19 6.36
CA VAL A 54 19.70 2.00 6.40
C VAL A 54 19.04 2.55 5.13
N TYR A 55 19.47 3.73 4.65
CA TYR A 55 18.95 4.29 3.41
C TYR A 55 19.38 3.50 2.17
N LEU A 56 20.61 2.96 2.14
CA LEU A 56 21.07 2.11 1.05
C LEU A 56 20.22 0.84 0.95
N VAL A 57 19.99 0.16 2.07
CA VAL A 57 19.12 -1.04 2.12
C VAL A 57 17.68 -0.68 1.75
N PHE A 58 17.16 0.45 2.25
CA PHE A 58 15.80 0.90 1.96
C PHE A 58 15.59 1.17 0.46
N TYR A 59 16.44 1.99 -0.17
CA TYR A 59 16.34 2.27 -1.59
C TYR A 59 16.63 1.04 -2.45
N GLY A 60 17.59 0.19 -2.05
CA GLY A 60 17.86 -1.07 -2.73
C GLY A 60 16.62 -1.98 -2.75
N THR A 61 15.94 -2.11 -1.62
CA THR A 61 14.70 -2.90 -1.50
C THR A 61 13.58 -2.31 -2.36
N ILE A 62 13.41 -0.98 -2.35
CA ILE A 62 12.38 -0.31 -3.16
C ILE A 62 12.63 -0.52 -4.65
N VAL A 63 13.87 -0.36 -5.12
CA VAL A 63 14.21 -0.57 -6.53
C VAL A 63 13.93 -2.01 -6.94
N LEU A 64 14.28 -3.00 -6.10
CA LEU A 64 13.96 -4.41 -6.36
C LEU A 64 12.45 -4.65 -6.46
N ILE A 65 11.66 -4.08 -5.55
CA ILE A 65 10.20 -4.18 -5.58
C ILE A 65 9.65 -3.58 -6.87
N LEU A 66 10.05 -2.35 -7.23
CA LEU A 66 9.51 -1.65 -8.39
C LEU A 66 9.94 -2.27 -9.72
N THR A 67 11.14 -2.83 -9.82
CA THR A 67 11.68 -3.38 -11.07
C THR A 67 11.37 -4.86 -11.29
N ILE A 68 11.17 -5.63 -10.22
CA ILE A 68 10.95 -7.07 -10.30
C ILE A 68 9.55 -7.45 -9.82
N VAL A 69 9.18 -7.05 -8.60
CA VAL A 69 7.93 -7.53 -7.97
C VAL A 69 6.70 -6.88 -8.61
N THR A 70 6.68 -5.56 -8.72
CA THR A 70 5.56 -4.80 -9.30
C THR A 70 5.22 -5.23 -10.72
N PRO A 71 6.15 -5.28 -11.70
CA PRO A 71 5.81 -5.69 -13.05
C PRO A 71 5.31 -7.15 -13.10
N ARG A 72 5.93 -8.07 -12.35
CA ARG A 72 5.44 -9.46 -12.26
C ARG A 72 4.02 -9.54 -11.73
N LEU A 73 3.68 -8.77 -10.71
CA LEU A 73 2.32 -8.72 -10.17
C LEU A 73 1.33 -8.15 -11.18
N VAL A 74 1.71 -7.08 -11.88
CA VAL A 74 0.88 -6.48 -12.94
C VAL A 74 0.67 -7.47 -14.09
N ASP A 75 1.71 -8.16 -14.53
CA ASP A 75 1.62 -9.15 -15.60
C ASP A 75 0.76 -10.35 -15.18
N ASN A 76 0.91 -10.85 -13.95
CA ASN A 76 0.07 -11.91 -13.40
C ASN A 76 -1.40 -11.49 -13.33
N MET A 77 -1.69 -10.26 -12.87
CA MET A 77 -3.05 -9.73 -12.83
C MET A 77 -3.64 -9.54 -14.24
N LYS A 78 -2.85 -9.03 -15.20
CA LYS A 78 -3.25 -8.89 -16.61
C LYS A 78 -3.47 -10.25 -17.28
N ASN A 79 -2.67 -11.25 -16.95
CA ASN A 79 -2.86 -12.62 -17.43
C ASN A 79 -4.16 -13.18 -16.86
N LEU A 80 -4.39 -13.05 -15.55
CA LEU A 80 -5.64 -13.46 -14.93
C LEU A 80 -6.87 -12.77 -15.55
N ALA A 81 -6.77 -11.46 -15.83
CA ALA A 81 -7.81 -10.70 -16.51
C ALA A 81 -8.13 -11.24 -17.92
N ARG A 82 -7.12 -11.75 -18.64
CA ARG A 82 -7.26 -12.34 -19.98
C ARG A 82 -7.78 -13.77 -19.96
N GLU A 83 -7.31 -14.56 -18.99
CA GLU A 83 -7.61 -15.99 -18.91
C GLU A 83 -8.97 -16.30 -18.30
N ILE A 84 -9.48 -15.49 -17.34
CA ILE A 84 -10.81 -15.73 -16.74
C ILE A 84 -11.94 -15.78 -17.80
N PRO A 85 -12.06 -14.79 -18.72
CA PRO A 85 -13.06 -14.87 -19.79
C PRO A 85 -12.85 -16.07 -20.72
N HIS A 86 -11.58 -16.45 -20.95
CA HIS A 86 -11.24 -17.59 -21.78
C HIS A 86 -11.70 -18.91 -21.15
N TYR A 87 -11.44 -19.11 -19.86
CA TYR A 87 -11.92 -20.28 -19.10
C TYR A 87 -13.45 -20.31 -19.01
N ALA A 88 -14.10 -19.16 -18.82
CA ALA A 88 -15.56 -19.08 -18.85
C ALA A 88 -16.13 -19.55 -20.19
N LYS A 89 -15.57 -19.06 -21.31
CA LYS A 89 -15.99 -19.47 -22.66
C LYS A 89 -15.69 -20.94 -22.96
N GLN A 90 -14.53 -21.47 -22.55
CA GLN A 90 -14.22 -22.89 -22.68
C GLN A 90 -15.20 -23.75 -21.88
N THR A 91 -15.56 -23.32 -20.66
CA THR A 91 -16.54 -24.02 -19.82
C THR A 91 -17.92 -23.99 -20.45
N GLN A 92 -18.37 -22.85 -20.99
CA GLN A 92 -19.62 -22.72 -21.74
C GLN A 92 -19.65 -23.62 -22.99
N ASN A 93 -18.54 -23.67 -23.74
CA ASN A 93 -18.39 -24.54 -24.91
C ASN A 93 -18.42 -26.03 -24.50
N TRP A 94 -17.75 -26.40 -23.42
CA TRP A 94 -17.79 -27.76 -22.89
C TRP A 94 -19.19 -28.14 -22.42
N LEU A 95 -19.90 -27.27 -21.70
CA LEU A 95 -21.30 -27.51 -21.31
C LEU A 95 -22.25 -27.64 -22.51
N SER A 96 -22.02 -26.85 -23.58
CA SER A 96 -22.88 -26.89 -24.78
C SER A 96 -22.60 -28.08 -25.69
N GLN A 97 -21.38 -28.61 -25.69
CA GLN A 97 -20.98 -29.80 -26.47
C GLN A 97 -21.11 -31.11 -25.69
N THR A 98 -21.17 -31.07 -24.35
CA THR A 98 -21.48 -32.25 -23.56
C THR A 98 -22.90 -32.69 -23.90
N PRO A 99 -23.13 -33.95 -24.31
CA PRO A 99 -24.47 -34.48 -24.46
C PRO A 99 -25.05 -34.65 -23.06
N ILE A 100 -25.56 -33.55 -22.49
CA ILE A 100 -26.35 -33.58 -21.27
C ILE A 100 -27.69 -34.18 -21.69
N TYR A 101 -27.70 -35.51 -21.80
CA TYR A 101 -28.83 -36.39 -21.99
C TYR A 101 -30.01 -35.78 -22.76
N MET A 102 -29.91 -35.89 -24.09
CA MET A 102 -31.03 -35.94 -25.03
C MET A 102 -31.92 -34.68 -25.09
N ASP A 103 -31.82 -33.98 -26.22
CA ASP A 103 -32.90 -33.18 -26.84
C ASP A 103 -34.28 -33.90 -26.82
N GLN A 104 -34.28 -35.24 -26.67
CA GLN A 104 -35.47 -36.10 -26.57
C GLN A 104 -36.09 -36.18 -25.15
N ALA A 105 -35.46 -35.63 -24.10
CA ALA A 105 -35.97 -35.66 -22.72
C ALA A 105 -36.64 -34.34 -22.28
N ASP A 106 -36.65 -33.30 -23.13
CA ASP A 106 -37.19 -31.98 -22.79
C ASP A 106 -38.71 -31.90 -22.90
N ARG A 107 -39.40 -32.62 -22.02
CA ARG A 107 -40.87 -32.57 -21.91
C ARG A 107 -41.39 -31.32 -21.19
N TYR A 108 -40.51 -30.52 -20.58
CA TYR A 108 -40.88 -29.44 -19.64
C TYR A 108 -40.12 -28.11 -19.84
N GLY A 109 -39.24 -27.97 -20.83
CA GLY A 109 -38.52 -26.72 -21.12
C GLY A 109 -37.46 -26.33 -20.08
N ILE A 110 -37.13 -27.23 -19.16
CA ILE A 110 -36.24 -26.98 -18.01
C ILE A 110 -34.79 -26.76 -18.48
N PHE A 111 -34.40 -27.43 -19.57
CA PHE A 111 -33.04 -27.34 -20.12
C PHE A 111 -32.78 -25.98 -20.78
N GLY A 112 -33.79 -25.37 -21.42
CA GLY A 112 -33.70 -24.02 -21.95
C GLY A 112 -33.46 -22.98 -20.85
N TYR A 113 -34.21 -23.09 -19.74
CA TYR A 113 -34.02 -22.23 -18.57
C TYR A 113 -32.61 -22.36 -17.96
N ILE A 114 -32.10 -23.59 -17.79
CA ILE A 114 -30.75 -23.81 -17.24
C ILE A 114 -29.68 -23.19 -18.15
N ARG A 115 -29.78 -23.33 -19.48
CA ARG A 115 -28.83 -22.69 -20.41
C ARG A 115 -28.84 -21.17 -20.28
N VAL A 116 -30.03 -20.55 -20.29
CA VAL A 116 -30.16 -19.09 -20.15
C VAL A 116 -29.61 -18.61 -18.81
N SER A 117 -29.90 -19.30 -17.71
CA SER A 117 -29.38 -18.93 -16.39
C SER A 117 -27.86 -19.07 -16.28
N ILE A 118 -27.27 -20.09 -16.92
CA ILE A 118 -25.82 -20.27 -16.97
C ILE A 118 -25.16 -19.18 -17.83
N ASP A 119 -25.75 -18.85 -18.97
CA ASP A 119 -25.26 -17.78 -19.84
C ASP A 119 -25.35 -16.40 -19.16
N GLU A 120 -26.44 -16.12 -18.44
CA GLU A 120 -26.60 -14.90 -17.62
C GLU A 120 -25.57 -14.85 -16.48
N LEU A 121 -25.31 -15.97 -15.79
CA LEU A 121 -24.27 -16.04 -14.75
C LEU A 121 -22.88 -15.76 -15.33
N PHE A 122 -22.52 -16.35 -16.47
CA PHE A 122 -21.24 -16.08 -17.13
C PHE A 122 -21.13 -14.64 -17.65
N PHE A 123 -22.23 -14.07 -18.15
CA PHE A 123 -22.29 -12.67 -18.55
C PHE A 123 -22.06 -11.73 -17.35
N GLN A 124 -22.77 -11.95 -16.24
CA GLN A 124 -22.63 -11.17 -15.01
C GLN A 124 -21.23 -11.30 -14.38
N LEU A 125 -20.63 -12.50 -14.43
CA LEU A 125 -19.27 -12.73 -13.97
C LEU A 125 -18.26 -11.93 -14.80
N ASN A 126 -18.41 -11.89 -16.12
CA ASN A 126 -17.52 -11.12 -16.99
C ASN A 126 -17.68 -9.61 -16.81
N GLU A 127 -18.92 -9.10 -16.70
CA GLU A 127 -19.18 -7.68 -16.45
C GLU A 127 -18.69 -7.22 -15.07
N SER A 128 -18.67 -8.10 -14.07
CA SER A 128 -18.28 -7.73 -12.71
C SER A 128 -16.76 -7.89 -12.48
N ILE A 129 -16.17 -8.99 -12.94
CA ILE A 129 -14.78 -9.35 -12.58
C ILE A 129 -13.76 -8.60 -13.44
N GLY A 130 -14.01 -8.45 -14.75
CA GLY A 130 -13.08 -7.78 -15.67
C GLY A 130 -12.76 -6.33 -15.24
N PRO A 131 -13.76 -5.47 -14.97
CA PRO A 131 -13.54 -4.12 -14.50
C PRO A 131 -12.87 -4.04 -13.12
N LEU A 132 -13.16 -4.97 -12.21
CA LEU A 132 -12.51 -5.01 -10.89
C LEU A 132 -11.01 -5.31 -11.02
N ILE A 133 -10.62 -6.27 -11.87
CA ILE A 133 -9.21 -6.58 -12.10
C ILE A 133 -8.51 -5.40 -12.79
N ASN A 134 -9.13 -4.79 -13.81
CA ASN A 134 -8.57 -3.61 -14.46
C ASN A 134 -8.42 -2.42 -13.50
N ARG A 135 -9.39 -2.19 -12.60
CA ARG A 135 -9.27 -1.18 -11.53
C ARG A 135 -8.12 -1.51 -10.59
N ALA A 136 -7.94 -2.76 -10.18
CA ALA A 136 -6.82 -3.17 -9.33
C ALA A 136 -5.47 -2.92 -10.02
N VAL A 137 -5.34 -3.28 -11.31
CA VAL A 137 -4.14 -3.00 -12.12
C VAL A 137 -3.87 -1.50 -12.22
N ASN A 138 -4.90 -0.70 -12.53
CA ASN A 138 -4.76 0.76 -12.63
C ASN A 138 -4.40 1.38 -11.27
N GLN A 139 -4.92 0.86 -10.16
CA GLN A 139 -4.57 1.32 -8.82
C GLN A 139 -3.11 1.01 -8.48
N LEU A 140 -2.61 -0.18 -8.84
CA LEU A 140 -1.19 -0.52 -8.67
C LEU A 140 -0.28 0.41 -9.48
N ILE A 141 -0.68 0.74 -10.71
CA ILE A 141 0.05 1.70 -11.56
C ILE A 141 -0.03 3.11 -10.95
N SER A 142 -1.19 3.55 -10.46
CA SER A 142 -1.38 4.89 -9.88
C SER A 142 -0.63 5.10 -8.57
N LEU A 143 -0.43 4.06 -7.75
CA LEU A 143 0.47 4.11 -6.59
C LEU A 143 1.90 4.51 -7.01
N THR A 144 2.32 4.13 -8.21
CA THR A 144 3.62 4.52 -8.78
C THR A 144 3.61 5.98 -9.26
N SER A 145 2.45 6.57 -9.53
CA SER A 145 2.35 7.99 -9.89
C SER A 145 2.50 8.93 -8.69
N ASN A 146 2.12 8.49 -7.47
CA ASN A 146 2.39 9.21 -6.21
C ASN A 146 3.86 9.14 -5.76
N PHE A 147 4.75 8.61 -6.60
CA PHE A 147 6.16 8.42 -6.28
C PHE A 147 6.91 9.74 -6.06
N ILE A 148 6.47 10.86 -6.66
CA ILE A 148 7.08 12.18 -6.41
C ILE A 148 6.93 12.59 -4.93
N ASN A 149 5.73 12.47 -4.37
CA ASN A 149 5.48 12.78 -2.96
C ASN A 149 6.26 11.84 -2.04
N PHE A 150 6.41 10.58 -2.44
CA PHE A 150 7.25 9.61 -1.74
C PHE A 150 8.74 10.00 -1.75
N ILE A 151 9.29 10.43 -2.90
CA ILE A 151 10.69 10.89 -3.00
C ILE A 151 10.90 12.14 -2.13
N LEU A 152 10.01 13.13 -2.24
CA LEU A 152 10.09 14.35 -1.42
C LEU A 152 10.02 14.01 0.07
N GLY A 153 9.07 13.16 0.45
CA GLY A 153 8.96 12.66 1.81
C GLY A 153 10.22 11.93 2.28
N SER A 154 10.84 11.13 1.40
CA SER A 154 12.10 10.41 1.69
C SER A 154 13.28 11.37 1.89
N ILE A 155 13.35 12.47 1.15
CA ILE A 155 14.38 13.50 1.34
C ILE A 155 14.18 14.17 2.70
N ILE A 156 12.94 14.56 3.02
CA ILE A 156 12.61 15.19 4.31
C ILE A 156 12.89 14.22 5.47
N SER A 157 12.58 12.93 5.32
CA SER A 157 12.82 11.94 6.37
C SER A 157 14.30 11.79 6.72
N ILE A 158 15.23 12.04 5.80
CA ILE A 158 16.68 12.04 6.09
C ILE A 158 16.99 13.10 7.15
N TYR A 159 16.46 14.32 6.97
CA TYR A 159 16.66 15.41 7.92
C TYR A 159 15.98 15.11 9.27
N ILE A 160 14.79 14.50 9.25
CA ILE A 160 14.10 14.07 10.48
C ILE A 160 14.93 13.04 11.25
N LEU A 161 15.53 12.06 10.56
CA LEU A 161 16.36 11.04 11.19
C LEU A 161 17.67 11.62 11.74
N LYS A 162 18.32 12.48 10.95
CA LYS A 162 19.58 13.14 11.33
C LYS A 162 19.42 13.92 12.62
N ASP A 163 18.35 14.72 12.72
CA ASP A 163 18.10 15.61 13.85
C ASP A 163 16.91 15.16 14.70
N LYS A 164 16.84 13.84 14.99
CA LYS A 164 15.69 13.21 15.67
C LYS A 164 15.26 13.89 16.97
N LYS A 165 16.22 14.44 17.74
CA LYS A 165 15.95 15.15 18.99
C LYS A 165 15.29 16.51 18.75
N TYR A 166 15.73 17.24 17.72
CA TYR A 166 15.17 18.53 17.36
C TYR A 166 13.71 18.39 16.93
N PHE A 167 13.43 17.47 16.00
CA PHE A 167 12.07 17.22 15.51
C PHE A 167 11.14 16.70 16.61
N ALA A 168 11.60 15.76 17.44
CA ALA A 168 10.79 15.26 18.55
C ALA A 168 10.42 16.38 19.56
N ASN A 169 11.36 17.27 19.87
CA ASN A 169 11.10 18.39 20.77
C ASN A 169 10.12 19.40 20.15
N ASN A 170 10.27 19.70 18.86
CA ASN A 170 9.37 20.63 18.18
C ASN A 170 7.95 20.07 18.05
N LEU A 171 7.81 18.77 17.74
CA LEU A 171 6.52 18.10 17.73
C LEU A 171 5.87 18.10 19.11
N ASN A 172 6.63 17.76 20.16
CA ASN A 172 6.11 17.82 21.53
C ASN A 172 5.59 19.23 21.86
N ARG A 173 6.39 20.28 21.60
CA ARG A 173 5.98 21.68 21.81
C ARG A 173 4.70 22.02 21.06
N LEU A 174 4.59 21.60 19.81
CA LEU A 174 3.38 21.80 19.01
C LEU A 174 2.18 21.06 19.60
N THR A 175 2.35 19.82 20.09
CA THR A 175 1.30 19.07 20.76
C THR A 175 0.81 19.77 22.03
N TYR A 176 1.72 20.25 22.89
CA TYR A 176 1.34 21.02 24.08
C TYR A 176 0.74 22.40 23.75
N ALA A 177 1.03 22.96 22.58
CA ALA A 177 0.43 24.23 22.13
C ALA A 177 -0.99 24.04 21.56
N MET A 178 -1.27 22.90 20.92
CA MET A 178 -2.57 22.62 20.30
C MET A 178 -3.56 21.92 21.23
N PHE A 179 -3.07 21.24 22.28
CA PHE A 179 -3.90 20.42 23.15
C PHE A 179 -3.67 20.71 24.64
N PRO A 180 -4.69 20.50 25.50
CA PRO A 180 -4.50 20.56 26.95
C PRO A 180 -3.42 19.59 27.45
N GLU A 181 -2.70 19.98 28.50
CA GLU A 181 -1.54 19.26 29.04
C GLU A 181 -1.80 17.76 29.25
N ARG A 182 -2.94 17.40 29.86
CA ARG A 182 -3.34 15.99 30.07
C ARG A 182 -3.43 15.18 28.78
N MET A 183 -3.97 15.79 27.72
CA MET A 183 -4.13 15.12 26.42
C MET A 183 -2.80 15.06 25.67
N ALA A 184 -1.99 16.11 25.74
CA ALA A 184 -0.64 16.13 25.18
C ALA A 184 0.26 15.05 25.81
N ASP A 185 0.22 14.88 27.14
CA ASP A 185 0.94 13.81 27.84
C ASP A 185 0.45 12.42 27.43
N SER A 186 -0.87 12.25 27.31
CA SER A 186 -1.47 10.99 26.84
C SER A 186 -1.02 10.65 25.41
N ILE A 187 -1.05 11.61 24.49
CA ILE A 187 -0.58 11.44 23.11
C ILE A 187 0.90 11.04 23.09
N LYS A 188 1.74 11.76 23.85
CA LYS A 188 3.18 11.48 23.93
C LYS A 188 3.45 10.08 24.51
N GLY A 189 2.69 9.66 25.51
CA GLY A 189 2.74 8.30 26.08
C GLY A 189 2.41 7.24 25.03
N VAL A 190 1.26 7.36 24.37
CA VAL A 190 0.79 6.41 23.34
C VAL A 190 1.77 6.35 22.17
N VAL A 191 2.25 7.48 21.65
CA VAL A 191 3.23 7.51 20.56
C VAL A 191 4.56 6.86 20.98
N GLY A 192 4.98 7.09 22.23
CA GLY A 192 6.17 6.45 22.80
C GLY A 192 6.05 4.93 22.87
N GLU A 193 4.89 4.44 23.29
CA GLU A 193 4.58 3.01 23.37
C GLU A 193 4.49 2.36 21.98
N ILE A 194 3.75 2.98 21.05
CA ILE A 194 3.67 2.55 19.65
C ILE A 194 5.07 2.42 19.06
N ARG A 195 5.93 3.44 19.25
CA ARG A 195 7.31 3.41 18.74
C ARG A 195 8.12 2.27 19.34
N LYS A 196 8.00 2.01 20.65
CA LYS A 196 8.74 0.94 21.33
C LYS A 196 8.25 -0.44 20.87
N THR A 197 6.95 -0.66 20.86
CA THR A 197 6.32 -1.92 20.44
C THR A 197 6.61 -2.21 18.97
N PHE A 198 6.50 -1.21 18.10
CA PHE A 198 6.82 -1.34 16.69
C PHE A 198 8.30 -1.67 16.46
N SER A 199 9.21 -0.96 17.15
CA SER A 199 10.65 -1.24 17.05
C SER A 199 10.99 -2.66 17.50
N ASN A 200 10.40 -3.13 18.60
CA ASN A 200 10.63 -4.50 19.10
C ASN A 200 10.04 -5.55 18.17
N PHE A 201 8.83 -5.33 17.65
CA PHE A 201 8.19 -6.21 16.67
C PHE A 201 9.03 -6.32 15.40
N LEU A 202 9.50 -5.18 14.86
CA LEU A 202 10.30 -5.15 13.64
C LEU A 202 11.64 -5.89 13.81
N VAL A 203 12.34 -5.66 14.93
CA VAL A 203 13.56 -6.43 15.26
C VAL A 203 13.27 -7.91 15.42
N GLY A 204 12.21 -8.26 16.14
CA GLY A 204 11.80 -9.66 16.32
C GLY A 204 11.51 -10.34 14.98
N LYS A 205 10.77 -9.68 14.10
CA LYS A 205 10.41 -10.19 12.76
C LYS A 205 11.64 -10.35 11.86
N LEU A 206 12.58 -9.39 11.91
CA LEU A 206 13.83 -9.48 11.15
C LEU A 206 14.71 -10.64 11.63
N LEU A 207 14.83 -10.84 12.94
CA LEU A 207 15.57 -11.97 13.50
C LEU A 207 14.91 -13.31 13.18
N ASP A 208 13.59 -13.39 13.31
CA ASP A 208 12.80 -14.56 12.95
C ASP A 208 13.00 -14.92 11.48
N SER A 209 12.98 -13.93 10.59
CA SER A 209 13.22 -14.10 9.16
C SER A 209 14.68 -14.41 8.80
N LEU A 210 15.65 -14.11 9.67
CA LEU A 210 17.06 -14.47 9.47
C LEU A 210 17.39 -15.87 9.99
N ILE A 211 16.63 -16.36 10.96
CA ILE A 211 16.84 -17.68 11.58
C ILE A 211 16.03 -18.75 10.87
N ILE A 212 14.77 -18.46 10.56
CA ILE A 212 13.83 -19.38 9.91
C ILE A 212 13.86 -19.23 8.39
N GLY A 213 14.04 -17.99 7.92
CA GLY A 213 14.10 -17.67 6.49
C GLY A 213 15.36 -18.18 5.81
#